data_AF-A0A2W1A3T8-F1
#
_entry.id   AF-A0A2W1A3T8-F1
#
_cell.length_a   1.000
_cell.length_b   1.000
_cell.length_c   1.000
_cell.angle_alpha   90.00
_cell.angle_beta   90.00
_cell.angle_gamma   90.00
#
_symmetry.space_group_name_H-M   'P 1'
#
loop_
_entity.id
_entity.type
_entity.pdbx_description
1 polymer ?
#
loop_
_entity_poly.entity_id
_entity_poly.type
_entity_poly.pdbx_seq_one_letter_code
_entity_poly.pdbx_strand_id
1 'polypeptide(L)'
;MGFVTPVIGEQNRDRLLKYIEIAGWLSIDIVNSALSGPPRNKTLGDHTPGNLIQQESIQHASYQDFERTASILHEAQERAGGAGLEVTVEVHQLFIADTSTSTLKLLEMANSDHVFTNPDLGSILWHYDEPEEPSEGATVVLASNSKYWHCKTLQRVHVLELDRTYFIRVPIPDGAIDYRFAINAMIDAGYDGYFALEGTNAGGHMSKRCKKHPIGQKNND
;
A
#
# COMPACT_ATOMS: atom_id res chain seq x y z
N MET A 1 2.75 7.25 -9.32
CA MET A 1 2.52 7.58 -10.74
C MET A 1 1.07 7.31 -11.15
N GLY A 2 0.18 8.31 -11.08
CA GLY A 2 -1.25 8.14 -11.31
C GLY A 2 -1.63 8.19 -12.76
N PHE A 3 -2.64 7.39 -13.11
CA PHE A 3 -3.04 7.16 -14.50
C PHE A 3 -4.26 7.97 -14.93
N VAL A 4 -4.94 8.61 -13.98
CA VAL A 4 -6.29 9.14 -14.14
C VAL A 4 -6.34 10.39 -15.03
N THR A 5 -5.30 11.22 -15.00
CA THR A 5 -5.21 12.41 -15.88
C THR A 5 -4.73 12.03 -17.27
N PRO A 6 -5.29 12.54 -18.40
CA PRO A 6 -4.91 12.07 -19.74
C PRO A 6 -3.42 12.19 -20.07
N VAL A 7 -2.83 13.39 -20.00
CA VAL A 7 -1.44 13.61 -20.42
C VAL A 7 -0.43 12.98 -19.45
N ILE A 8 -0.57 13.25 -18.15
CA ILE A 8 0.36 12.72 -17.14
C ILE A 8 0.15 11.22 -16.95
N GLY A 9 -1.07 10.72 -17.16
CA GLY A 9 -1.41 9.30 -17.08
C GLY A 9 -0.76 8.48 -18.17
N GLU A 10 -0.75 8.94 -19.43
CA GLU A 10 0.00 8.29 -20.51
C GLU A 10 1.51 8.28 -20.20
N GLN A 11 2.07 9.41 -19.74
CA GLN A 11 3.49 9.47 -19.37
C GLN A 11 3.83 8.50 -18.23
N ASN A 12 2.93 8.37 -17.25
CA ASN A 12 3.10 7.46 -16.12
C ASN A 12 2.94 6.00 -16.53
N ARG A 13 2.02 5.69 -17.45
CA ARG A 13 1.90 4.38 -18.09
C ARG A 13 3.21 4.02 -18.79
N ASP A 14 3.72 4.89 -19.66
CA ASP A 14 4.96 4.63 -20.40
C ASP A 14 6.16 4.41 -19.46
N ARG A 15 6.22 5.16 -18.35
CA ARG A 15 7.24 4.95 -17.31
C ARG A 15 7.09 3.60 -16.61
N LEU A 16 5.88 3.19 -16.23
CA LEU A 16 5.64 1.88 -15.63
C LEU A 16 6.09 0.76 -16.57
N LEU A 17 5.66 0.80 -17.83
CA LEU A 17 6.04 -0.20 -18.82
C LEU A 17 7.55 -0.22 -19.08
N LYS A 18 8.20 0.95 -19.02
CA LYS A 18 9.66 1.03 -19.13
C LYS A 18 10.37 0.43 -17.91
N TYR A 19 9.83 0.61 -16.70
CA TYR A 19 10.39 0.00 -15.49
C TYR A 19 10.24 -1.52 -15.49
N ILE A 20 9.12 -2.05 -16.01
CA ILE A 20 8.95 -3.49 -16.23
C ILE A 20 10.02 -4.03 -17.18
N GLU A 21 10.29 -3.34 -18.29
CA GLU A 21 11.35 -3.74 -19.22
C GLU A 21 12.74 -3.73 -18.56
N ILE A 22 13.06 -2.68 -17.83
CA ILE A 22 14.35 -2.56 -17.11
C ILE A 22 14.46 -3.64 -16.03
N ALA A 23 13.39 -3.92 -15.28
CA ALA A 23 13.35 -4.99 -14.28
C ALA A 23 13.67 -6.36 -14.92
N GLY A 24 13.08 -6.65 -16.08
CA GLY A 24 13.40 -7.85 -16.85
C GLY A 24 14.89 -7.94 -17.23
N TRP A 25 15.52 -6.84 -17.65
CA TRP A 25 16.96 -6.81 -17.94
C TRP A 25 17.83 -7.06 -16.70
N LEU A 26 17.37 -6.61 -15.54
CA LEU A 26 18.06 -6.75 -14.27
C LEU A 26 17.72 -8.04 -13.52
N SER A 27 16.85 -8.90 -14.09
CA SER A 27 16.32 -10.10 -13.41
C SER A 27 15.68 -9.79 -12.06
N ILE A 28 14.99 -8.65 -11.98
CA ILE A 28 14.14 -8.28 -10.85
C ILE A 28 12.76 -8.89 -11.08
N ASP A 29 12.25 -9.58 -10.07
CA ASP A 29 10.99 -10.34 -10.10
C ASP A 29 9.76 -9.49 -9.76
N ILE A 30 9.93 -8.28 -9.21
CA ILE A 30 8.82 -7.43 -8.79
C ILE A 30 9.01 -5.94 -9.07
N VAL A 31 7.96 -5.29 -9.57
CA VAL A 31 7.90 -3.83 -9.75
C VAL A 31 6.75 -3.27 -8.91
N ASN A 32 7.08 -2.51 -7.85
CA ASN A 32 6.08 -1.83 -7.03
C ASN A 32 5.74 -0.43 -7.56
N SER A 33 4.46 -0.05 -7.49
CA SER A 33 3.98 1.25 -7.94
C SER A 33 2.94 1.87 -6.99
N ALA A 34 3.31 3.02 -6.41
CA ALA A 34 2.45 3.87 -5.57
C ALA A 34 1.36 4.64 -6.32
N LEU A 35 1.29 4.53 -7.65
CA LEU A 35 0.28 5.13 -8.54
C LEU A 35 -0.25 6.56 -8.22
N SER A 36 0.53 7.37 -7.50
CA SER A 36 0.23 8.76 -7.15
C SER A 36 0.29 9.72 -8.33
N GLY A 37 -0.75 10.55 -8.50
CA GLY A 37 -0.87 11.56 -9.56
C GLY A 37 -0.76 13.00 -9.03
N PRO A 38 -0.61 13.99 -9.93
CA PRO A 38 -0.76 15.39 -9.53
C PRO A 38 -2.21 15.69 -9.12
N PRO A 39 -2.44 16.68 -8.24
CA PRO A 39 -3.76 17.24 -7.96
C PRO A 39 -4.65 17.49 -9.19
N ARG A 40 -5.83 16.89 -9.25
CA ARG A 40 -6.92 17.26 -10.19
C ARG A 40 -7.66 18.48 -9.69
N ASN A 41 -7.89 18.57 -8.37
CA ASN A 41 -8.61 19.67 -7.77
C ASN A 41 -7.68 20.73 -7.16
N LYS A 42 -7.36 21.77 -7.95
CA LYS A 42 -6.49 22.87 -7.52
C LYS A 42 -7.10 23.78 -6.44
N THR A 43 -8.40 23.70 -6.17
CA THR A 43 -9.04 24.56 -5.16
C THR A 43 -8.93 23.99 -3.75
N LEU A 44 -8.64 22.69 -3.60
CA LEU A 44 -8.46 22.03 -2.31
C LEU A 44 -7.05 22.25 -1.71
N GLY A 45 -6.18 23.03 -2.35
CA GLY A 45 -4.84 23.37 -1.84
C GLY A 45 -3.78 22.28 -2.09
N ASP A 46 -2.73 22.26 -1.27
CA ASP A 46 -1.69 21.22 -1.34
C ASP A 46 -2.16 19.94 -0.62
N HIS A 47 -1.70 18.79 -1.11
CA HIS A 47 -1.94 17.54 -0.41
C HIS A 47 -1.27 17.54 0.95
N THR A 48 -2.12 17.52 1.96
CA THR A 48 -1.72 17.58 3.34
C THR A 48 -2.37 16.39 4.06
N PRO A 49 -1.57 15.36 4.42
CA PRO A 49 -2.03 14.25 5.24
C PRO A 49 -2.88 14.71 6.42
N GLY A 50 -3.94 13.96 6.71
CA GLY A 50 -4.77 14.17 7.91
C GLY A 50 -5.87 15.20 7.76
N ASN A 51 -6.12 15.72 6.57
CA ASN A 51 -7.33 16.50 6.27
C ASN A 51 -8.55 15.57 6.12
N LEU A 52 -9.74 16.11 6.37
CA LEU A 52 -11.02 15.41 6.14
C LEU A 52 -11.21 14.96 4.68
N ILE A 53 -10.83 15.83 3.74
CA ILE A 53 -10.98 15.59 2.30
C ILE A 53 -9.61 15.54 1.67
N GLN A 54 -9.33 14.46 0.94
CA GLN A 54 -8.06 14.27 0.23
C GLN A 54 -8.24 14.29 -1.28
N GLN A 55 -7.32 15.00 -1.95
CA GLN A 55 -7.24 15.02 -3.39
C GLN A 55 -6.73 13.69 -3.94
N GLU A 56 -7.10 13.37 -5.18
CA GLU A 56 -6.70 12.14 -5.87
C GLU A 56 -7.09 10.84 -5.16
N SER A 57 -7.93 10.94 -4.13
CA SER A 57 -8.41 9.84 -3.32
C SER A 57 -9.71 9.25 -3.86
N ILE A 58 -10.14 8.13 -3.29
CA ILE A 58 -11.40 7.46 -3.60
C ILE A 58 -12.62 8.37 -3.44
N GLN A 59 -12.58 9.36 -2.54
CA GLN A 59 -13.67 10.31 -2.29
C GLN A 59 -14.07 11.12 -3.53
N HIS A 60 -13.18 11.23 -4.52
CA HIS A 60 -13.40 11.95 -5.76
C HIS A 60 -13.21 11.07 -7.01
N ALA A 61 -13.13 9.74 -6.84
CA ALA A 61 -12.92 8.83 -7.94
C ALA A 61 -14.21 8.63 -8.77
N SER A 62 -14.09 8.79 -10.08
CA SER A 62 -15.12 8.39 -11.04
C SER A 62 -14.96 6.91 -11.41
N TYR A 63 -16.01 6.30 -11.95
CA TYR A 63 -15.90 4.95 -12.52
C TYR A 63 -14.89 4.90 -13.69
N GLN A 64 -14.81 5.95 -14.50
CA GLN A 64 -13.81 6.06 -15.57
C GLN A 64 -12.37 6.07 -15.04
N ASP A 65 -12.14 6.59 -13.84
CA ASP A 65 -10.81 6.57 -13.20
C ASP A 65 -10.37 5.12 -12.94
N PHE A 66 -11.31 4.29 -12.47
CA PHE A 66 -11.10 2.85 -12.28
C PHE A 66 -10.88 2.13 -13.60
N GLU A 67 -11.74 2.32 -14.61
CA GLU A 67 -11.61 1.67 -15.91
C GLU A 67 -10.26 1.97 -16.57
N ARG A 68 -9.86 3.24 -16.59
CA ARG A 68 -8.59 3.66 -17.18
C ARG A 68 -7.40 3.05 -16.44
N THR A 69 -7.43 3.08 -15.11
CA THR A 69 -6.37 2.52 -14.27
C THR A 69 -6.27 1.01 -14.45
N ALA A 70 -7.39 0.30 -14.39
CA ALA A 70 -7.46 -1.14 -14.57
C ALA A 70 -6.97 -1.57 -15.97
N SER A 71 -7.33 -0.82 -17.01
CA SER A 71 -6.85 -1.06 -18.37
C SER A 71 -5.32 -0.95 -18.48
N ILE A 72 -4.72 0.03 -17.82
CA ILE A 72 -3.25 0.20 -17.80
C ILE A 72 -2.57 -0.90 -16.97
N LEU A 73 -3.17 -1.32 -15.86
CA LEU A 73 -2.68 -2.46 -15.08
C LEU A 73 -2.77 -3.76 -15.87
N HIS A 74 -3.84 -3.94 -16.65
CA HIS A 74 -3.97 -5.07 -17.55
C HIS A 74 -2.86 -5.06 -18.63
N GLU A 75 -2.52 -3.91 -19.19
CA GLU A 75 -1.37 -3.87 -20.11
C GLU A 75 -0.04 -4.16 -19.41
N ALA A 76 0.15 -3.63 -18.19
CA ALA A 76 1.34 -3.87 -17.40
C ALA A 76 1.54 -5.37 -17.13
N GLN A 77 0.46 -6.12 -16.90
CA GLN A 77 0.54 -7.56 -16.70
C GLN A 77 1.05 -8.32 -17.91
N GLU A 78 0.65 -7.96 -19.14
CA GLU A 78 1.03 -8.68 -20.35
C GLU A 78 2.55 -8.58 -20.54
N ARG A 79 3.11 -7.41 -20.21
CA ARG A 79 4.54 -7.14 -20.27
C ARG A 79 5.29 -7.82 -19.13
N ALA A 80 4.74 -7.78 -17.92
CA ALA A 80 5.33 -8.39 -16.73
C ALA A 80 5.35 -9.92 -16.82
N GLY A 81 4.21 -10.54 -17.13
CA GLY A 81 4.08 -11.99 -17.29
C GLY A 81 4.95 -12.54 -18.41
N GLY A 82 5.05 -11.83 -19.54
CA GLY A 82 5.97 -12.19 -20.63
C GLY A 82 7.46 -12.16 -20.23
N ALA A 83 7.82 -11.42 -19.18
CA ALA A 83 9.17 -11.36 -18.62
C ALA A 83 9.35 -12.21 -17.34
N GLY A 84 8.30 -12.90 -16.88
CA GLY A 84 8.33 -13.71 -15.66
C GLY A 84 8.44 -12.89 -14.37
N LEU A 85 7.90 -11.66 -14.36
CA LEU A 85 7.88 -10.78 -13.19
C LEU A 85 6.46 -10.36 -12.81
N GLU A 86 6.30 -9.82 -11.62
CA GLU A 86 5.04 -9.35 -11.05
C GLU A 86 5.03 -7.82 -10.87
N VAL A 87 3.84 -7.23 -10.87
CA VAL A 87 3.62 -5.81 -10.57
C VAL A 87 2.78 -5.69 -9.31
N THR A 88 3.15 -4.80 -8.39
CA THR A 88 2.33 -4.53 -7.19
C THR A 88 1.76 -3.11 -7.19
N VAL A 89 0.46 -3.02 -6.91
CA VAL A 89 -0.26 -1.77 -6.66
C VAL A 89 -0.23 -1.49 -5.17
N GLU A 90 0.51 -0.45 -4.79
CA GLU A 90 0.60 -0.02 -3.40
C GLU A 90 -0.64 0.77 -2.99
N VAL A 91 -1.19 0.40 -1.82
CA VAL A 91 -2.19 1.21 -1.14
C VAL A 91 -1.52 2.50 -0.71
N HIS A 92 -1.89 3.63 -1.30
CA HIS A 92 -1.12 4.86 -1.15
C HIS A 92 -2.00 6.11 -1.10
N GLN A 93 -1.63 7.08 -0.27
CA GLN A 93 -2.24 8.41 -0.28
C GLN A 93 -2.06 9.07 -1.65
N LEU A 94 -3.04 9.83 -2.17
CA LEU A 94 -2.99 10.45 -3.52
C LEU A 94 -3.25 9.52 -4.70
N PHE A 95 -3.95 8.42 -4.45
CA PHE A 95 -4.37 7.55 -5.51
C PHE A 95 -5.70 6.87 -5.16
N ILE A 96 -6.44 6.45 -6.20
CA ILE A 96 -7.73 5.79 -6.03
C ILE A 96 -7.61 4.38 -5.39
N ALA A 97 -6.40 3.83 -5.27
CA ALA A 97 -6.08 2.66 -4.43
C ALA A 97 -5.51 3.13 -3.08
N ASP A 98 -6.35 3.77 -2.29
CA ASP A 98 -6.06 4.33 -0.96
C ASP A 98 -6.77 3.59 0.18
N THR A 99 -7.65 2.64 -0.16
CA THR A 99 -8.30 1.70 0.75
C THR A 99 -8.16 0.28 0.23
N SER A 100 -8.36 -0.72 1.09
CA SER A 100 -8.36 -2.13 0.74
C SER A 100 -9.44 -2.45 -0.29
N THR A 101 -10.63 -1.87 -0.13
CA THR A 101 -11.78 -2.09 -1.02
C THR A 101 -11.54 -1.48 -2.38
N SER A 102 -11.04 -0.24 -2.46
CA SER A 102 -10.74 0.41 -3.73
C SER A 102 -9.58 -0.27 -4.46
N THR A 103 -8.58 -0.74 -3.73
CA THR A 103 -7.46 -1.52 -4.27
C THR A 103 -7.91 -2.86 -4.82
N LEU A 104 -8.70 -3.63 -4.06
CA LEU A 104 -9.22 -4.92 -4.50
C LEU A 104 -10.08 -4.78 -5.76
N LYS A 105 -10.95 -3.76 -5.79
CA LYS A 105 -11.75 -3.44 -6.97
C LYS A 105 -10.88 -3.19 -8.21
N LEU A 106 -9.74 -2.50 -8.07
CA LEU A 106 -8.82 -2.30 -9.20
C LEU A 106 -8.17 -3.59 -9.67
N LEU A 107 -7.78 -4.47 -8.76
CA LEU A 107 -7.23 -5.79 -9.11
C LEU A 107 -8.26 -6.64 -9.85
N GLU A 108 -9.50 -6.69 -9.34
CA GLU A 108 -10.62 -7.40 -9.99
C GLU A 108 -10.89 -6.85 -11.39
N MET A 109 -10.93 -5.53 -11.56
CA MET A 109 -11.14 -4.89 -12.86
C MET A 109 -9.96 -5.09 -13.82
N ALA A 110 -8.73 -5.10 -13.30
CA ALA A 110 -7.54 -5.38 -14.10
C ALA A 110 -7.49 -6.84 -14.57
N ASN A 111 -8.13 -7.75 -13.82
CA ASN A 111 -8.27 -9.16 -14.13
C ASN A 111 -6.94 -9.78 -14.60
N SER A 112 -5.99 -9.88 -13.66
CA SER A 112 -4.60 -10.23 -13.95
C SER A 112 -4.04 -11.25 -12.97
N ASP A 113 -3.25 -12.19 -13.50
CA ASP A 113 -2.48 -13.16 -12.73
C ASP A 113 -1.08 -12.65 -12.34
N HIS A 114 -0.69 -11.44 -12.79
CA HIS A 114 0.63 -10.85 -12.57
C HIS A 114 0.58 -9.46 -11.91
N VAL A 115 -0.61 -9.01 -11.51
CA VAL A 115 -0.80 -7.75 -10.77
C VAL A 115 -1.36 -8.08 -9.39
N PHE A 116 -0.61 -7.69 -8.38
CA PHE A 116 -0.88 -7.93 -6.97
C PHE A 116 -0.93 -6.60 -6.22
N THR A 117 -1.15 -6.65 -4.90
CA THR A 117 -1.09 -5.46 -4.05
C THR A 117 0.17 -5.40 -3.20
N ASN A 118 0.52 -4.17 -2.84
CA ASN A 118 1.37 -3.84 -1.72
C ASN A 118 0.50 -3.19 -0.61
N PRO A 119 0.15 -3.94 0.46
CA PRO A 119 -0.78 -3.47 1.48
C PRO A 119 -0.10 -2.55 2.48
N ASP A 120 0.30 -1.37 2.04
CA ASP A 120 0.91 -0.36 2.91
C ASP A 120 -0.12 0.27 3.86
N LEU A 121 -0.28 -0.39 5.00
CA LEU A 121 -1.20 -0.02 6.07
C LEU A 121 -0.87 1.36 6.67
N GLY A 122 0.38 1.80 6.59
CA GLY A 122 0.77 3.12 7.07
C GLY A 122 0.17 4.23 6.21
N SER A 123 0.00 3.97 4.92
CA SER A 123 -0.66 4.88 3.99
C SER A 123 -2.16 5.06 4.29
N ILE A 124 -2.85 4.01 4.73
CA ILE A 124 -4.24 4.10 5.22
C ILE A 124 -4.31 4.99 6.47
N LEU A 125 -3.37 4.80 7.42
CA LEU A 125 -3.40 5.52 8.70
C LEU A 125 -3.15 7.02 8.61
N TRP A 126 -2.34 7.49 7.66
CA TRP A 126 -2.03 8.93 7.52
C TRP A 126 -2.70 9.62 6.34
N HIS A 127 -3.65 8.98 5.65
CA HIS A 127 -4.28 9.65 4.53
C HIS A 127 -5.25 10.73 5.03
N TYR A 128 -6.28 10.32 5.76
CA TYR A 128 -7.36 11.19 6.22
C TYR A 128 -7.22 11.61 7.68
N ASP A 129 -8.04 12.59 8.08
CA ASP A 129 -8.21 12.94 9.48
C ASP A 129 -8.53 11.69 10.30
N GLU A 130 -9.63 11.01 10.00
CA GLU A 130 -9.92 9.65 10.48
C GLU A 130 -9.76 8.64 9.33
N PRO A 131 -9.12 7.47 9.55
CA PRO A 131 -8.93 6.50 8.48
C PRO A 131 -10.29 5.96 8.01
N GLU A 132 -10.44 5.78 6.70
CA GLU A 132 -11.67 5.21 6.11
C GLU A 132 -11.90 3.75 6.57
N GLU A 133 -10.85 3.06 7.03
CA GLU A 133 -10.91 1.69 7.52
C GLU A 133 -9.81 1.36 8.54
N PRO A 134 -10.01 0.35 9.41
CA PRO A 134 -8.97 -0.14 10.31
C PRO A 134 -7.91 -0.97 9.57
N SER A 135 -6.65 -0.86 10.01
CA SER A 135 -5.51 -1.56 9.41
C SER A 135 -5.65 -3.08 9.42
N GLU A 136 -6.27 -3.63 10.46
CA GLU A 136 -6.52 -5.06 10.64
C GLU A 136 -7.54 -5.56 9.62
N GLY A 137 -8.60 -4.79 9.38
CA GLY A 137 -9.59 -5.09 8.34
C GLY A 137 -8.96 -5.07 6.96
N ALA A 138 -8.21 -4.00 6.66
CA ALA A 138 -7.49 -3.86 5.39
C ALA A 138 -6.50 -5.01 5.15
N THR A 139 -5.79 -5.45 6.21
CA THR A 139 -4.86 -6.58 6.12
C THR A 139 -5.58 -7.85 5.67
N VAL A 140 -6.69 -8.20 6.30
CA VAL A 140 -7.44 -9.42 5.97
C VAL A 140 -7.95 -9.39 4.53
N VAL A 141 -8.42 -8.23 4.05
CA VAL A 141 -8.92 -8.07 2.68
C VAL A 141 -7.81 -8.23 1.64
N LEU A 142 -6.62 -7.70 1.91
CA LEU A 142 -5.54 -7.63 0.92
C LEU A 142 -4.59 -8.84 0.96
N ALA A 143 -4.56 -9.60 2.05
CA ALA A 143 -3.53 -10.59 2.33
C ALA A 143 -3.32 -11.61 1.19
N SER A 144 -4.40 -12.19 0.66
CA SER A 144 -4.32 -13.22 -0.39
C SER A 144 -3.86 -12.70 -1.75
N ASN A 145 -3.92 -11.38 -1.96
CA ASN A 145 -3.54 -10.74 -3.22
C ASN A 145 -2.21 -9.99 -3.12
N SER A 146 -1.46 -10.17 -2.03
CA SER A 146 -0.24 -9.40 -1.74
C SER A 146 1.03 -10.13 -2.17
N LYS A 147 1.97 -9.41 -2.82
CA LYS A 147 3.29 -9.96 -3.23
C LYS A 147 4.50 -9.10 -2.83
N TYR A 148 4.25 -7.90 -2.37
CA TYR A 148 5.25 -6.99 -1.82
C TYR A 148 4.61 -6.25 -0.65
N TRP A 149 5.36 -5.88 0.38
CA TRP A 149 4.76 -5.21 1.54
C TRP A 149 5.67 -4.16 2.12
N HIS A 150 5.32 -2.90 1.91
CA HIS A 150 5.86 -1.77 2.65
C HIS A 150 5.27 -1.71 4.04
N CYS A 151 6.16 -1.63 5.02
CA CYS A 151 5.84 -1.59 6.43
C CYS A 151 6.36 -0.30 7.04
N LYS A 152 5.43 0.59 7.35
CA LYS A 152 5.66 1.82 8.10
C LYS A 152 4.52 2.04 9.08
N THR A 153 4.83 2.72 10.17
CA THR A 153 3.82 3.05 11.18
C THR A 153 4.07 4.45 11.73
N LEU A 154 3.09 4.91 12.50
CA LEU A 154 3.02 6.25 13.03
C LEU A 154 2.06 6.33 14.22
N GLN A 155 2.22 7.38 15.01
CA GLN A 155 1.24 7.82 15.99
C GLN A 155 0.39 8.94 15.39
N ARG A 156 -0.89 8.97 15.79
CA ARG A 156 -1.90 9.94 15.34
C ARG A 156 -2.20 10.92 16.46
N VAL A 157 -2.19 12.21 16.16
CA VAL A 157 -2.54 13.30 17.07
C VAL A 157 -3.65 14.12 16.44
N HIS A 158 -4.89 13.82 16.82
CA HIS A 158 -6.08 14.53 16.34
C HIS A 158 -6.21 15.88 17.07
N VAL A 159 -6.20 16.98 16.33
CA VAL A 159 -6.49 18.34 16.80
C VAL A 159 -7.93 18.70 16.41
N LEU A 160 -8.85 18.51 17.35
CA LEU A 160 -10.30 18.68 17.13
C LEU A 160 -10.67 20.08 16.64
N GLU A 161 -9.97 21.12 17.09
CA GLU A 161 -10.24 22.51 16.69
C GLU A 161 -9.91 22.79 15.22
N LEU A 162 -9.16 21.90 14.56
CA LEU A 162 -8.74 22.03 13.18
C LEU A 162 -9.37 20.97 12.26
N ASP A 163 -10.21 20.08 12.80
CA ASP A 163 -10.71 18.89 12.10
C ASP A 163 -9.60 18.17 11.33
N ARG A 164 -8.48 17.95 12.03
CA ARG A 164 -7.24 17.49 11.40
C ARG A 164 -6.39 16.66 12.35
N THR A 165 -5.80 15.62 11.77
CA THR A 165 -4.83 14.76 12.44
C THR A 165 -3.41 15.03 11.96
N TYR A 166 -2.47 15.07 12.90
CA TYR A 166 -1.04 15.13 12.65
C TYR A 166 -0.39 13.79 12.95
N PHE A 167 0.71 13.49 12.27
CA PHE A 167 1.35 12.18 12.33
C PHE A 167 2.80 12.29 12.80
N ILE A 168 3.15 11.42 13.74
CA ILE A 168 4.52 11.28 14.24
C ILE A 168 5.03 9.93 13.76
N ARG A 169 6.03 9.92 12.90
CA ARG A 169 6.69 8.67 12.48
C ARG A 169 7.45 8.08 13.65
N VAL A 170 7.25 6.79 13.88
CA VAL A 170 7.86 6.07 15.01
C VAL A 170 8.32 4.68 14.55
N PRO A 171 9.21 4.01 15.29
CA PRO A 171 9.53 2.61 15.06
C PRO A 171 8.27 1.73 15.10
N ILE A 172 8.31 0.58 14.40
CA ILE A 172 7.20 -0.39 14.33
C ILE A 172 6.56 -0.70 15.69
N PRO A 173 7.31 -0.96 16.78
CA PRO A 173 6.70 -1.27 18.08
C PRO A 173 5.92 -0.12 18.75
N ASP A 174 6.16 1.13 18.32
CA ASP A 174 5.66 2.33 18.98
C ASP A 174 4.48 2.98 18.23
N GLY A 175 4.12 2.45 17.06
CA GLY A 175 3.06 2.97 16.21
C GLY A 175 1.70 2.32 16.45
N ALA A 176 0.71 2.80 15.70
CA ALA A 176 -0.69 2.43 15.87
C ALA A 176 -1.10 1.11 15.19
N ILE A 177 -0.23 0.49 14.38
CA ILE A 177 -0.55 -0.75 13.66
C ILE A 177 -0.14 -1.96 14.50
N ASP A 178 -1.06 -2.90 14.73
CA ASP A 178 -0.69 -4.20 15.29
C ASP A 178 -0.04 -5.09 14.22
N TYR A 179 1.27 -4.92 14.02
CA TYR A 179 2.03 -5.76 13.10
C TYR A 179 2.12 -7.22 13.52
N ARG A 180 1.85 -7.59 14.79
CA ARG A 180 1.79 -9.02 15.16
C ARG A 180 0.54 -9.64 14.57
N PHE A 181 -0.61 -8.98 14.70
CA PHE A 181 -1.82 -9.41 14.02
C PHE A 181 -1.59 -9.44 12.51
N ALA A 182 -1.11 -8.35 11.93
CA ALA A 182 -0.98 -8.23 10.48
C ALA A 182 -0.05 -9.30 9.89
N ILE A 183 1.13 -9.52 10.49
CA ILE A 183 2.06 -10.56 10.04
C ILE A 183 1.43 -11.96 10.12
N ASN A 184 0.71 -12.29 11.19
CA ASN A 184 0.04 -13.59 11.29
C ASN A 184 -1.04 -13.73 10.22
N ALA A 185 -1.87 -12.71 9.99
CA ALA A 185 -2.89 -12.74 8.95
C ALA A 185 -2.30 -12.93 7.55
N MET A 186 -1.18 -12.27 7.26
CA MET A 186 -0.45 -12.44 5.99
C MET A 186 0.11 -13.87 5.85
N ILE A 187 0.73 -14.41 6.91
CA ILE A 187 1.23 -15.80 6.92
C ILE A 187 0.09 -16.81 6.72
N ASP A 188 -1.03 -16.63 7.43
CA ASP A 188 -2.19 -17.50 7.34
C ASP A 188 -2.83 -17.47 5.93
N ALA A 189 -2.72 -16.35 5.23
CA ALA A 189 -3.14 -16.21 3.83
C ALA A 189 -2.12 -16.77 2.82
N GLY A 190 -0.96 -17.26 3.28
CA GLY A 190 0.08 -17.85 2.43
C GLY A 190 1.04 -16.83 1.81
N TYR A 191 1.18 -15.64 2.40
CA TYR A 191 2.10 -14.61 1.90
C TYR A 191 3.55 -15.11 1.86
N ASP A 192 4.18 -15.00 0.69
CA ASP A 192 5.55 -15.42 0.39
C ASP A 192 6.40 -14.28 -0.22
N GLY A 193 5.87 -13.06 -0.23
CA GLY A 193 6.48 -11.89 -0.85
C GLY A 193 7.54 -11.17 -0.01
N TYR A 194 8.05 -10.06 -0.56
CA TYR A 194 9.08 -9.24 0.11
C TYR A 194 8.49 -8.29 1.16
N PHE A 195 9.07 -8.32 2.35
CA PHE A 195 8.79 -7.39 3.44
C PHE A 195 9.82 -6.26 3.47
N ALA A 196 9.38 -5.01 3.28
CA ALA A 196 10.24 -3.83 3.19
C ALA A 196 9.87 -2.80 4.27
N LEU A 197 10.85 -2.42 5.11
CA LEU A 197 10.67 -1.32 6.07
C LEU A 197 10.80 0.03 5.36
N GLU A 198 9.77 0.85 5.45
CA GLU A 198 9.70 2.16 4.77
C GLU A 198 9.65 3.31 5.79
N GLY A 199 10.11 4.50 5.38
CA GLY A 199 9.97 5.72 6.16
C GLY A 199 10.91 5.86 7.36
N THR A 200 11.92 4.99 7.48
CA THR A 200 12.93 5.05 8.54
C THR A 200 13.99 6.09 8.21
N ASN A 201 13.99 7.24 8.88
CA ASN A 201 15.03 8.25 8.70
C ASN A 201 16.34 7.90 9.44
N ALA A 202 16.31 6.91 10.35
CA ALA A 202 17.43 6.53 11.22
C ALA A 202 17.68 5.00 11.30
N GLY A 203 17.20 4.24 10.31
CA GLY A 203 17.27 2.77 10.31
C GLY A 203 16.14 2.13 11.12
N GLY A 204 15.43 1.19 10.50
CA GLY A 204 14.39 0.40 11.15
C GLY A 204 15.02 -0.64 12.08
N HIS A 205 14.99 -0.41 13.39
CA HIS A 205 15.45 -1.39 14.36
C HIS A 205 14.33 -2.40 14.67
N MET A 206 14.43 -3.60 14.09
CA MET A 206 13.74 -4.77 14.62
C MET A 206 14.46 -5.20 15.91
N SER A 207 13.90 -4.88 17.08
CA SER A 207 14.44 -5.45 18.33
C SER A 207 13.92 -6.89 18.50
N LYS A 208 14.83 -7.87 18.43
CA LYS A 208 14.50 -9.26 18.79
C LYS A 208 14.09 -9.32 20.26
N ARG A 209 12.82 -9.65 20.53
CA ARG A 209 12.47 -10.31 21.79
C ARG A 209 11.83 -11.66 21.51
N CYS A 210 12.67 -12.66 21.32
CA CYS A 210 12.26 -14.06 21.46
C CYS A 210 12.87 -14.60 22.75
N LYS A 211 12.07 -14.64 23.82
CA LYS A 211 12.27 -15.64 24.89
C LYS A 211 11.02 -16.50 24.89
N LYS A 212 11.12 -17.68 24.27
CA LYS A 212 10.17 -18.77 24.51
C LYS A 212 10.13 -19.00 26.02
N HIS A 213 8.95 -18.87 26.61
CA HIS A 213 8.71 -19.35 27.97
C HIS A 213 8.75 -20.88 27.89
N PRO A 214 9.63 -21.59 28.62
CA PRO A 214 9.55 -23.04 28.68
C PRO A 214 8.25 -23.41 29.39
N ILE A 215 7.39 -24.14 28.69
CA ILE A 215 6.24 -24.81 29.28
C ILE A 215 6.80 -25.80 30.30
N GLY A 216 6.36 -25.65 31.55
CA GLY A 216 6.89 -26.40 32.70
C GLY A 216 6.91 -27.90 32.46
N GLN A 217 8.09 -28.50 32.57
CA GLN A 217 8.21 -29.93 32.84
C GLN A 217 7.71 -30.17 34.26
N LYS A 218 6.67 -31.00 34.38
CA LYS A 218 6.33 -31.66 35.63
C LYS A 218 7.49 -32.57 36.00
N ASN A 219 8.09 -32.34 37.16
CA ASN A 219 8.97 -33.31 37.79
C ASN A 219 8.09 -34.43 38.35
N ASN A 220 8.16 -35.61 37.73
CA ASN A 220 7.93 -36.86 38.41
C ASN A 220 9.32 -37.43 38.73
N ASP A 221 9.53 -37.66 40.02
CA ASP A 221 10.53 -38.51 40.71
C ASP A 221 11.19 -37.76 41.87
#